data_AF-A0A1B7X881-F1
#
_entry.id   AF-A0A1B7X881-F1
#
_cell.length_a   1.000
_cell.length_b   1.000
_cell.length_c   1.000
_cell.angle_alpha   90.00
_cell.angle_beta   90.00
_cell.angle_gamma   90.00
#
_symmetry.space_group_name_H-M   'P 1'
#
loop_
_entity.id
_entity.type
_entity.pdbx_description
1 polymer ?
#
loop_
_entity_poly.entity_id
_entity_poly.type
_entity_poly.pdbx_seq_one_letter_code
_entity_poly.pdbx_strand_id
1 'polypeptide(L)'
;MTEKSESKRIGAKQHKNSGRNTQKGDASWKNFVVDFKEVGKSFTLNKEVWAKATTDAIKNGKDPAIVVVMGEGNSKVRLAIIEMSILEDLVEE
;
A
#
# COMPACT_ATOMS: atom_id res chain seq x y z
N MET A 1 14.67 7.92 0.75
CA MET A 1 13.34 7.88 0.09
C MET A 1 12.37 7.32 1.13
N THR A 2 11.20 7.91 1.31
CA THR A 2 10.24 7.56 2.39
C THR A 2 8.87 7.20 1.80
N GLU A 3 7.98 6.55 2.56
CA GLU A 3 6.64 6.15 2.08
C GLU A 3 5.86 7.33 1.46
N LYS A 4 6.13 8.55 1.97
CA LYS A 4 5.60 9.82 1.42
C LYS A 4 6.02 10.11 -0.02
N SER A 5 7.23 9.71 -0.43
CA SER A 5 7.70 9.87 -1.81
C SER A 5 7.06 8.86 -2.76
N GLU A 6 6.74 7.65 -2.30
CA GLU A 6 6.12 6.62 -3.12
C GLU A 6 4.64 6.93 -3.42
N SER A 7 3.89 7.37 -2.40
CA SER A 7 2.52 7.83 -2.63
C SER A 7 2.46 9.02 -3.61
N LYS A 8 3.44 9.94 -3.55
CA LYS A 8 3.55 11.06 -4.49
C LYS A 8 3.88 10.60 -5.91
N ARG A 9 4.71 9.56 -6.06
CA ARG A 9 5.13 9.02 -7.37
C ARG A 9 3.93 8.54 -8.19
N ILE A 10 2.96 7.90 -7.54
CA ILE A 10 1.76 7.40 -8.21
C ILE A 10 0.60 8.42 -8.24
N GLY A 11 0.80 9.62 -7.68
CA GLY A 11 -0.25 10.63 -7.58
C GLY A 11 -1.34 10.32 -6.54
N ALA A 12 -1.04 9.48 -5.55
CA ALA A 12 -2.00 9.12 -4.50
C ALA A 12 -2.26 10.27 -3.51
N LYS A 13 -3.51 10.37 -3.05
CA LYS A 13 -3.92 11.33 -2.03
C LYS A 13 -3.67 10.74 -0.64
N GLN A 14 -2.74 11.32 0.11
CA GLN A 14 -2.39 10.85 1.46
C GLN A 14 -3.50 11.17 2.47
N HIS A 15 -3.85 10.21 3.32
CA HIS A 15 -4.68 10.44 4.51
C HIS A 15 -3.82 10.86 5.71
N LYS A 16 -4.39 11.65 6.63
CA LYS A 16 -3.72 12.05 7.89
C LYS A 16 -3.99 10.98 8.96
N ASN A 17 -2.93 10.42 9.56
CA ASN A 17 -3.07 9.46 10.66
C ASN A 17 -3.45 10.16 11.98
N SER A 18 -4.45 9.63 12.70
CA SER A 18 -4.99 10.16 13.96
C SER A 18 -4.25 9.63 15.20
N GLY A 19 -2.94 9.93 15.30
CA GLY A 19 -2.21 9.87 16.58
C GLY A 19 -1.44 8.58 16.89
N ARG A 20 -0.26 8.81 17.50
CA ARG A 20 0.82 7.90 17.94
C ARG A 20 1.79 7.44 16.84
N ASN A 21 2.90 8.17 16.79
CA ASN A 21 4.13 7.99 15.99
C ASN A 21 4.02 8.31 14.48
N THR A 22 4.78 9.32 14.10
CA THR A 22 4.81 9.99 12.80
C THR A 22 5.51 9.14 11.72
N GLN A 23 4.92 8.03 11.30
CA GLN A 23 5.22 7.41 10.00
C GLN A 23 3.90 7.18 9.24
N LYS A 24 3.92 7.45 7.93
CA LYS A 24 2.76 7.73 7.04
C LYS A 24 2.51 6.51 6.15
N GLY A 25 1.32 5.97 5.88
CA GLY A 25 -0.06 6.38 6.07
C GLY A 25 -0.96 5.51 5.17
N ASP A 26 -2.27 5.73 5.16
CA ASP A 26 -3.16 5.19 4.14
C ASP A 26 -3.30 6.22 3.01
N ALA A 27 -3.08 5.83 1.76
CA ALA A 27 -3.25 6.74 0.62
C ALA A 27 -4.35 6.24 -0.30
N SER A 28 -5.24 7.12 -0.75
CA SER A 28 -6.19 6.81 -1.81
C SER A 28 -5.53 6.95 -3.18
N TRP A 29 -5.54 5.88 -3.97
CA TRP A 29 -5.09 5.88 -5.35
C TRP A 29 -6.10 5.17 -6.23
N LYS A 30 -6.78 5.92 -7.11
CA LYS A 30 -7.94 5.39 -7.88
C LYS A 30 -8.95 4.71 -6.93
N ASN A 31 -9.34 3.47 -7.23
CA ASN A 31 -10.23 2.64 -6.44
C ASN A 31 -9.55 1.96 -5.24
N PHE A 32 -8.24 2.18 -5.03
CA PHE A 32 -7.50 1.56 -3.94
C PHE A 32 -7.31 2.47 -2.75
N VAL A 33 -7.30 1.86 -1.56
CA VAL A 33 -6.55 2.34 -0.40
C VAL A 33 -5.23 1.57 -0.36
N VAL A 34 -4.14 2.31 -0.47
CA VAL A 34 -2.78 1.79 -0.57
C VAL A 34 -2.05 2.04 0.73
N ASP A 35 -1.62 0.95 1.37
CA ASP A 35 -0.66 0.95 2.46
C ASP A 35 0.75 0.71 1.91
N PHE A 36 1.68 1.61 2.20
CA PHE A 36 3.07 1.46 1.74
C PHE A 36 3.90 0.78 2.83
N LYS A 37 4.84 -0.07 2.40
CA LYS A 37 5.80 -0.75 3.28
C LYS A 37 7.18 -0.70 2.64
N GLU A 38 8.08 0.09 3.20
CA GLU A 38 9.49 0.09 2.76
C GLU A 38 10.32 -0.91 3.56
N VAL A 39 10.99 -1.83 2.88
CA VAL A 39 11.80 -2.88 3.50
C VAL A 39 13.12 -3.07 2.74
N GLY A 40 14.20 -3.39 3.45
CA GLY A 40 15.49 -3.66 2.81
C GLY A 40 15.52 -5.01 2.08
N LYS A 41 15.05 -6.07 2.76
CA LYS A 41 15.20 -7.46 2.28
C LYS A 41 13.89 -8.25 2.20
N SER A 42 13.02 -8.13 3.19
CA SER A 42 11.81 -8.93 3.27
C SER A 42 10.67 -8.17 3.92
N PHE A 43 9.46 -8.53 3.52
CA PHE A 43 8.22 -8.12 4.14
C PHE A 43 7.43 -9.38 4.49
N THR A 44 7.07 -9.50 5.76
CA THR A 44 6.24 -10.63 6.24
C THR A 44 4.78 -10.29 6.02
N LEU A 45 4.12 -11.00 5.09
CA LEU A 45 2.67 -10.96 4.93
C LEU A 45 2.03 -12.03 5.83
N ASN A 46 1.07 -11.62 6.64
CA ASN A 46 0.25 -12.53 7.46
C ASN A 46 -1.20 -12.02 7.50
N LYS A 47 -2.09 -12.82 8.09
CA LYS A 47 -3.53 -12.51 8.15
C LYS A 47 -3.85 -11.19 8.87
N GLU A 48 -3.09 -10.83 9.91
CA GLU A 48 -3.34 -9.59 10.66
C GLU A 48 -2.94 -8.34 9.86
N VAL A 49 -1.79 -8.41 9.17
CA VAL A 49 -1.33 -7.35 8.28
C VAL A 49 -2.32 -7.14 7.13
N TRP A 50 -2.79 -8.23 6.52
CA TRP A 50 -3.81 -8.15 5.47
C TRP A 50 -5.15 -7.61 6.00
N ALA A 51 -5.62 -8.11 7.14
CA ALA A 51 -6.87 -7.67 7.76
C ALA A 51 -6.87 -6.17 8.10
N LYS A 52 -5.71 -5.60 8.43
CA LYS A 52 -5.58 -4.16 8.64
C LYS A 52 -5.78 -3.38 7.33
N ALA A 53 -5.08 -3.79 6.28
CA ALA A 53 -5.20 -3.15 4.96
C ALA A 53 -6.65 -3.23 4.43
N THR A 54 -7.31 -4.38 4.57
CA THR A 54 -8.72 -4.55 4.17
C THR A 54 -9.67 -3.71 5.01
N THR A 55 -9.47 -3.65 6.33
CA THR A 55 -10.32 -2.84 7.23
C THR A 55 -10.32 -1.37 6.84
N ASP A 56 -9.15 -0.80 6.53
CA ASP A 56 -9.05 0.60 6.17
C ASP A 56 -9.56 0.88 4.75
N ALA A 57 -9.41 -0.08 3.84
CA ALA A 57 -10.01 -0.02 2.51
C ALA A 57 -11.55 -0.06 2.54
N ILE A 58 -12.14 -0.99 3.31
CA ILE A 58 -13.59 -1.15 3.48
C ILE A 58 -14.21 0.13 4.05
N LYS A 59 -13.59 0.75 5.06
CA LYS A 59 -14.08 2.03 5.63
C LYS A 59 -14.17 3.16 4.60
N ASN A 60 -13.36 3.08 3.54
CA ASN A 60 -13.32 4.07 2.47
C ASN A 60 -14.08 3.62 1.21
N GLY A 61 -14.76 2.46 1.23
CA GLY A 61 -15.50 1.92 0.08
C GLY A 61 -14.59 1.63 -1.11
N LYS A 62 -13.40 1.09 -0.85
CA LYS A 62 -12.31 0.92 -1.82
C LYS A 62 -11.64 -0.44 -1.66
N ASP A 63 -10.86 -0.80 -2.67
CA ASP A 63 -10.07 -2.02 -2.69
C ASP A 63 -8.77 -1.87 -1.87
N PRO A 64 -8.35 -2.91 -1.14
CA PRO A 64 -7.09 -2.89 -0.41
C PRO A 64 -5.90 -3.15 -1.34
N ALA A 65 -4.82 -2.42 -1.12
CA ALA A 65 -3.53 -2.72 -1.72
C ALA A 65 -2.40 -2.47 -0.72
N ILE A 66 -1.41 -3.36 -0.70
CA ILE A 66 -0.14 -3.12 -0.02
C ILE A 66 0.94 -2.97 -1.08
N VAL A 67 1.61 -1.82 -1.11
CA VAL A 67 2.79 -1.61 -1.95
C VAL A 67 4.04 -1.83 -1.13
N VAL A 68 4.73 -2.93 -1.42
CA VAL A 68 6.02 -3.26 -0.81
C VAL A 68 7.13 -2.70 -1.69
N VAL A 69 7.93 -1.79 -1.12
CA VAL A 69 9.12 -1.26 -1.77
C VAL A 69 10.32 -1.95 -1.16
N MET A 70 10.95 -2.83 -1.94
CA MET A 70 12.03 -3.69 -1.47
C MET A 70 13.37 -3.28 -2.07
N GLY A 71 14.40 -3.25 -1.23
CA GLY A 71 15.78 -2.96 -1.62
C GLY A 71 16.32 -1.64 -1.07
N GLU A 72 17.60 -1.39 -1.34
CA GLU A 72 18.37 -0.29 -0.76
C GLU A 72 19.01 0.60 -1.84
N GLY A 73 19.28 1.86 -1.48
CA GLY A 73 19.87 2.84 -2.39
C GLY A 73 19.03 3.02 -3.65
N ASN A 74 19.69 2.85 -4.81
CA ASN A 74 19.07 3.01 -6.13
C ASN A 74 18.48 1.70 -6.68
N SER A 75 18.69 0.56 -6.02
CA SER A 75 18.14 -0.74 -6.42
C SER A 75 16.89 -1.04 -5.62
N LYS A 76 15.76 -0.47 -6.05
CA LYS A 76 14.45 -0.66 -5.41
C LYS A 76 13.41 -1.21 -6.38
N VAL A 77 12.80 -2.33 -6.03
CA VAL A 77 11.60 -2.88 -6.70
C VAL A 77 10.34 -2.49 -5.94
N ARG A 78 9.21 -2.41 -6.64
CA ARG A 78 7.90 -2.05 -6.07
C ARG A 78 6.90 -3.10 -6.49
N LEU A 79 6.37 -3.82 -5.52
CA LEU A 79 5.43 -4.90 -5.73
C LEU A 79 4.10 -4.51 -5.08
N ALA A 80 3.00 -4.80 -5.75
CA ALA A 80 1.66 -4.64 -5.21
C ALA A 80 1.12 -6.00 -4.77
N ILE A 81 0.55 -6.03 -3.58
CA ILE A 81 -0.21 -7.16 -3.05
C ILE A 81 -1.68 -6.72 -3.02
N ILE A 82 -2.50 -7.44 -3.76
CA ILE A 82 -3.96 -7.25 -3.90
C ILE A 82 -4.62 -8.63 -3.89
N GLU A 83 -5.94 -8.70 -3.70
CA GLU A 83 -6.66 -9.96 -3.89
C GLU A 83 -6.50 -10.47 -5.33
N MET A 84 -6.42 -11.80 -5.49
CA MET A 84 -6.28 -12.42 -6.81
C MET A 84 -7.44 -12.06 -7.75
N SER A 85 -8.67 -12.04 -7.24
CA SER A 85 -9.85 -11.67 -8.03
C SER A 85 -9.77 -10.25 -8.61
N ILE A 86 -9.18 -9.31 -7.86
CA ILE A 86 -8.99 -7.93 -8.34
C ILE A 86 -7.97 -7.91 -9.48
N LEU A 87 -6.92 -8.74 -9.41
CA LEU A 87 -5.96 -8.85 -10.49
C LEU A 87 -6.59 -9.48 -11.73
N GLU A 88 -7.41 -10.52 -11.56
CA GLU A 88 -8.15 -11.17 -12.64
C GLU A 88 -9.05 -10.15 -13.37
N ASP A 89 -9.86 -9.40 -12.62
CA ASP A 89 -10.71 -8.34 -13.18
C ASP A 89 -9.89 -7.29 -13.97
N LEU A 90 -8.70 -6.91 -13.48
CA LEU A 90 -7.83 -5.92 -14.14
C LEU A 90 -7.12 -6.44 -15.39
N VAL A 91 -6.98 -7.76 -15.55
CA VAL A 91 -6.30 -8.40 -16.69
C VAL A 91 -7.30 -8.81 -17.78
N GLU A 92 -8.56 -9.01 -17.41
CA GLU A 92 -9.65 -9.32 -18.34
C GLU A 92 -10.25 -8.08 -19.03
N GLU A 93 -9.79 -6.86 -18.67
CA GLU A 93 -10.00 -5.60 -19.41
C GLU A 93 -9.09 -5.46 -20.64
#